data_AF-X1T1J4-F1
#
_entry.id   AF-X1T1J4-F1
#
_cell.length_a   1.000
_cell.length_b   1.000
_cell.length_c   1.000
_cell.angle_alpha   90.00
_cell.angle_beta   90.00
_cell.angle_gamma   90.00
#
_symmetry.space_group_name_H-M   'P 1'
#
loop_
_entity.id
_entity.type
_entity.pdbx_description
1 polymer ?
#
loop_
_entity_poly.entity_id
_entity_poly.type
_entity_poly.pdbx_seq_one_letter_code
_entity_poly.pdbx_strand_id
1 'polypeptide(L)'
;MFSQADIRAMRQWFFENKQKSRFVVTCAEENIDYITSMPSSRAPALSEFFPPYGEIPSFNWRHAAISRFIRDNGPWLTQLDSLKTSSQVANRAKELITRYKQSSMFDVSILQPYYGSTIELAVFFARECPEFGLQNKYHAIRWGASSNALLAFCALLLYVTQWKFESAIALMGAIMQSPEPKDLLAGNIIGLNPFHDYAAWKLIRDASDISVKWSVLPTYKEGIDASEVALREEHRLWKLTQI
;
A
#
# COMPACT_ATOMS: atom_id res chain seq x y z
N MET A 1 33.53 -3.78 -5.03
CA MET A 1 32.54 -4.29 -6.00
C MET A 1 32.13 -5.67 -5.51
N PHE A 2 30.85 -5.95 -5.34
CA PHE A 2 30.35 -7.21 -4.76
C PHE A 2 30.60 -8.41 -5.68
N SER A 3 30.42 -9.61 -5.15
CA SER A 3 30.69 -10.89 -5.80
C SER A 3 29.43 -11.75 -5.98
N GLN A 4 29.56 -12.87 -6.70
CA GLN A 4 28.52 -13.90 -6.76
C GLN A 4 28.18 -14.50 -5.39
N ALA A 5 29.16 -14.57 -4.48
CA ALA A 5 28.93 -15.04 -3.12
C ALA A 5 27.99 -14.10 -2.37
N ASP A 6 28.13 -12.78 -2.56
CA ASP A 6 27.26 -11.78 -1.95
C ASP A 6 25.81 -11.87 -2.44
N ILE A 7 25.62 -12.11 -3.74
CA ILE A 7 24.29 -12.31 -4.33
C ILE A 7 23.62 -13.55 -3.74
N ARG A 8 24.37 -14.66 -3.60
CA ARG A 8 23.85 -15.89 -2.97
C ARG A 8 23.55 -15.69 -1.49
N ALA A 9 24.41 -14.98 -0.77
CA ALA A 9 24.21 -14.68 0.64
C ALA A 9 22.95 -13.84 0.85
N MET A 10 22.72 -12.81 0.03
CA MET A 10 21.49 -12.01 0.07
C MET A 10 20.25 -12.88 -0.17
N ARG A 11 20.29 -13.77 -1.17
CA ARG A 11 19.19 -14.70 -1.45
C ARG A 11 18.88 -15.61 -0.26
N GLN A 12 19.92 -16.19 0.32
CA GLN A 12 19.79 -17.04 1.49
C GLN A 12 19.20 -16.27 2.67
N TRP A 13 19.68 -15.05 2.91
CA TRP A 13 19.17 -14.18 3.97
C TRP A 13 17.68 -13.84 3.77
N PHE A 14 17.24 -13.47 2.57
CA PHE A 14 15.82 -13.26 2.29
C PHE A 14 15.00 -14.54 2.47
N PHE A 15 15.53 -15.69 2.05
CA PHE A 15 14.86 -16.99 2.22
C PHE A 15 14.69 -17.37 3.69
N GLU A 16 15.71 -17.15 4.52
CA GLU A 16 15.64 -17.40 5.97
C GLU A 16 14.64 -16.49 6.66
N ASN A 17 14.61 -15.20 6.29
CA ASN A 17 13.57 -14.27 6.75
C ASN A 17 12.18 -14.78 6.33
N LYS A 18 12.06 -15.31 5.10
CA LYS A 18 10.81 -15.89 4.58
C LYS A 18 10.30 -17.09 5.36
N GLN A 19 11.20 -17.90 5.90
CA GLN A 19 10.80 -19.06 6.70
C GLN A 19 10.33 -18.67 8.11
N LYS A 20 10.89 -17.60 8.69
CA LYS A 20 10.65 -17.20 10.09
C LYS A 20 9.29 -16.53 10.32
N SER A 21 8.68 -15.96 9.28
CA SER A 21 7.39 -15.27 9.41
C SER A 21 6.39 -15.74 8.38
N ARG A 22 5.25 -16.27 8.81
CA ARG A 22 4.19 -16.75 7.93
C ARG A 22 2.84 -16.34 8.49
N PHE A 23 1.87 -16.14 7.60
CA PHE A 23 0.49 -15.89 7.96
C PHE A 23 -0.44 -16.76 7.10
N VAL A 24 -1.67 -16.99 7.55
CA VAL A 24 -2.69 -17.68 6.76
C VAL A 24 -3.49 -16.63 6.01
N VAL A 25 -3.70 -16.83 4.72
CA VAL A 25 -4.55 -15.94 3.91
C VAL A 25 -6.01 -16.22 4.26
N THR A 26 -6.59 -15.36 5.10
CA THR A 26 -7.97 -15.48 5.58
C THR A 26 -8.92 -14.45 4.97
N CYS A 27 -8.41 -13.32 4.46
CA CYS A 27 -9.24 -12.33 3.79
C CYS A 27 -9.79 -12.86 2.44
N ALA A 28 -10.97 -12.37 2.09
CA ALA A 28 -11.60 -12.61 0.80
C ALA A 28 -11.39 -11.42 -0.15
N GLU A 29 -11.70 -11.60 -1.43
CA GLU A 29 -11.52 -10.55 -2.44
C GLU A 29 -12.40 -9.34 -2.16
N GLU A 30 -13.57 -9.58 -1.57
CA GLU A 30 -14.53 -8.57 -1.14
C GLU A 30 -13.94 -7.64 -0.09
N ASN A 31 -12.98 -8.09 0.72
CA ASN A 31 -12.28 -7.21 1.65
C ASN A 31 -11.43 -6.17 0.91
N ILE A 32 -10.84 -6.53 -0.23
CA ILE A 32 -10.06 -5.60 -1.05
C ILE A 32 -10.98 -4.61 -1.76
N ASP A 33 -12.12 -5.07 -2.28
CA ASP A 33 -13.16 -4.19 -2.84
C ASP A 33 -13.69 -3.21 -1.81
N TYR A 34 -13.92 -3.70 -0.60
CA TYR A 34 -14.34 -2.90 0.52
C TYR A 34 -13.32 -1.80 0.86
N ILE A 35 -12.03 -2.15 1.03
CA ILE A 35 -10.97 -1.17 1.30
C ILE A 35 -10.87 -0.11 0.20
N THR A 36 -10.94 -0.52 -1.06
CA THR A 36 -10.74 0.39 -2.21
C THR A 36 -11.95 1.26 -2.52
N SER A 37 -13.16 0.83 -2.14
CA SER A 37 -14.40 1.59 -2.34
C SER A 37 -14.66 2.65 -1.27
N MET A 38 -14.00 2.57 -0.11
CA MET A 38 -14.25 3.47 1.01
C MET A 38 -13.70 4.89 0.80
N PRO A 39 -14.46 5.93 1.22
CA PRO A 39 -14.02 7.31 1.11
C PRO A 39 -12.81 7.56 2.01
N SER A 40 -12.10 8.68 1.79
CA SER A 40 -11.03 9.07 2.72
C SER A 40 -11.61 9.65 4.00
N SER A 41 -10.99 9.35 5.13
CA SER A 41 -11.24 10.01 6.41
C SER A 41 -10.99 11.52 6.34
N ARG A 42 -10.20 11.99 5.36
CA ARG A 42 -9.85 13.40 5.13
C ARG A 42 -10.84 14.16 4.25
N ALA A 43 -12.02 13.61 3.95
CA ALA A 43 -13.05 14.42 3.29
C ALA A 43 -13.33 15.64 4.17
N PRO A 44 -13.52 16.84 3.59
CA PRO A 44 -13.76 18.05 4.37
C PRO A 44 -14.92 17.79 5.33
N ALA A 45 -14.63 17.90 6.63
CA ALA A 45 -15.62 17.78 7.67
C ALA A 45 -16.71 18.82 7.38
N LEU A 46 -17.86 18.38 6.90
CA LEU A 46 -19.00 19.28 6.75
C LEU A 46 -19.54 19.60 8.14
N SER A 47 -20.21 20.75 8.21
CA SER A 47 -21.03 21.09 9.36
C SER A 47 -21.99 19.94 9.70
N GLU A 48 -22.27 19.80 10.99
CA GLU A 48 -23.29 18.88 11.44
C GLU A 48 -24.63 19.19 10.76
N PHE A 49 -25.37 18.14 10.40
CA PHE A 49 -26.66 18.31 9.79
C PHE A 49 -27.59 19.00 10.79
N PHE A 50 -28.24 20.06 10.34
CA PHE A 50 -29.28 20.73 11.09
C PHE A 50 -30.61 20.45 10.40
N PRO A 51 -31.63 19.88 11.10
CA PRO A 51 -32.88 19.46 10.48
C PRO A 51 -33.56 20.48 9.56
N PRO A 52 -33.57 21.81 9.87
CA PRO A 52 -34.11 22.84 8.96
C PRO A 52 -33.44 22.93 7.58
N TYR A 53 -32.22 22.43 7.40
CA TYR A 53 -31.59 22.39 6.08
C TYR A 53 -32.42 21.60 5.06
N GLY A 54 -33.24 20.65 5.53
CA GLY A 54 -34.16 19.89 4.68
C GLY A 54 -35.26 20.72 4.01
N GLU A 55 -35.50 21.96 4.45
CA GLU A 55 -36.44 22.88 3.79
C GLU A 55 -35.87 23.52 2.52
N ILE A 56 -34.54 23.48 2.33
CA ILE A 56 -33.91 24.07 1.15
C ILE A 56 -34.30 23.22 -0.07
N PRO A 57 -34.97 23.77 -1.10
CA PRO A 57 -35.50 22.98 -2.21
C PRO A 57 -34.46 22.14 -2.97
N SER A 58 -33.21 22.62 -3.01
CA SER A 58 -32.08 21.95 -3.66
C SER A 58 -31.09 21.33 -2.66
N PHE A 59 -31.53 21.04 -1.42
CA PHE A 59 -30.66 20.45 -0.42
C PHE A 59 -30.10 19.10 -0.88
N ASN A 60 -28.78 18.97 -0.82
CA ASN A 60 -28.11 17.74 -1.20
C ASN A 60 -28.05 16.76 -0.02
N TRP A 61 -29.14 16.00 0.15
CA TRP A 61 -29.26 14.94 1.16
C TRP A 61 -28.12 13.93 1.09
N ARG A 62 -27.71 13.55 -0.12
CA ARG A 62 -26.65 12.57 -0.32
C ARG A 62 -25.31 13.08 0.20
N HIS A 63 -25.02 14.35 -0.02
CA HIS A 63 -23.81 14.99 0.49
C HIS A 63 -23.80 15.07 2.02
N ALA A 64 -24.93 15.46 2.64
CA ALA A 64 -25.06 15.45 4.10
C ALA A 64 -24.91 14.03 4.70
N ALA A 65 -25.46 13.03 4.03
CA ALA A 65 -25.34 11.63 4.42
C ALA A 65 -23.88 11.13 4.33
N ILE A 66 -23.15 11.51 3.29
CA ILE A 66 -21.71 11.22 3.17
C ILE A 66 -20.95 11.79 4.36
N SER A 67 -21.22 13.02 4.73
CA SER A 67 -20.48 13.65 5.82
C SER A 67 -20.85 13.13 7.19
N ARG A 68 -22.11 12.76 7.43
CA ARG A 68 -22.48 12.03 8.64
C ARG A 68 -21.73 10.70 8.71
N PHE A 69 -21.77 9.89 7.65
CA PHE A 69 -21.07 8.61 7.61
C PHE A 69 -19.57 8.77 7.89
N ILE A 70 -18.90 9.74 7.27
CA ILE A 70 -17.46 9.96 7.46
C ILE A 70 -17.16 10.40 8.90
N ARG A 71 -17.97 11.28 9.48
CA ARG A 71 -17.81 11.72 10.87
C ARG A 71 -18.00 10.57 11.85
N ASP A 72 -19.08 9.82 11.70
CA ASP A 72 -19.46 8.76 12.64
C ASP A 72 -18.48 7.57 12.56
N ASN A 73 -17.83 7.38 11.41
CA ASN A 73 -16.90 6.28 11.16
C ASN A 73 -15.43 6.73 11.00
N GLY A 74 -15.10 7.97 11.38
CA GLY A 74 -13.80 8.61 11.12
C GLY A 74 -12.58 7.79 11.57
N PRO A 75 -12.51 7.33 12.84
CA PRO A 75 -11.37 6.53 13.33
C PRO A 75 -11.13 5.25 12.51
N TRP A 76 -12.19 4.61 12.06
CA TRP A 76 -12.10 3.41 11.23
C TRP A 76 -11.70 3.74 9.78
N LEU A 77 -12.27 4.80 9.20
CA LEU A 77 -11.84 5.28 7.88
C LEU A 77 -10.36 5.68 7.86
N THR A 78 -9.83 6.21 8.97
CA THR A 78 -8.39 6.51 9.10
C THR A 78 -7.53 5.23 9.08
N GLN A 79 -7.99 4.15 9.70
CA GLN A 79 -7.31 2.85 9.60
C GLN A 79 -7.34 2.32 8.16
N LEU A 80 -8.48 2.43 7.47
CA LEU A 80 -8.61 2.04 6.07
C LEU A 80 -7.78 2.88 5.11
N ASP A 81 -7.64 4.17 5.38
CA ASP A 81 -6.82 5.07 4.55
C ASP A 81 -5.36 4.61 4.49
N SER A 82 -4.86 3.93 5.52
CA SER A 82 -3.51 3.34 5.52
C SER A 82 -3.35 2.15 4.56
N LEU A 83 -4.46 1.52 4.16
CA LEU A 83 -4.51 0.36 3.27
C LEU A 83 -4.84 0.73 1.83
N LYS A 84 -5.17 1.99 1.58
CA LYS A 84 -5.45 2.45 0.22
C LYS A 84 -4.24 2.26 -0.66
N THR A 85 -4.50 1.78 -1.86
CA THR A 85 -3.46 1.40 -2.82
C THR A 85 -3.92 1.68 -4.23
N SER A 86 -3.04 1.48 -5.20
CA SER A 86 -3.39 1.59 -6.61
C SER A 86 -4.27 0.42 -7.07
N SER A 87 -5.04 0.63 -8.14
CA SER A 87 -5.87 -0.41 -8.75
C SER A 87 -5.06 -1.62 -9.21
N GLN A 88 -3.82 -1.40 -9.68
CA GLN A 88 -2.93 -2.49 -10.08
C GLN A 88 -2.56 -3.40 -8.89
N VAL A 89 -2.21 -2.81 -7.74
CA VAL A 89 -1.89 -3.57 -6.53
C VAL A 89 -3.12 -4.28 -5.99
N ALA A 90 -4.28 -3.61 -5.99
CA ALA A 90 -5.54 -4.21 -5.56
C ALA A 90 -5.92 -5.43 -6.42
N ASN A 91 -5.86 -5.31 -7.74
CA ASN A 91 -6.14 -6.42 -8.66
C ASN A 91 -5.15 -7.57 -8.45
N ARG A 92 -3.85 -7.25 -8.32
CA ARG A 92 -2.83 -8.27 -8.05
C ARG A 92 -3.07 -8.98 -6.71
N ALA A 93 -3.50 -8.25 -5.68
CA ALA A 93 -3.84 -8.83 -4.39
C ALA A 93 -5.01 -9.82 -4.50
N LYS A 94 -6.06 -9.47 -5.25
CA LYS A 94 -7.20 -10.38 -5.50
C LYS A 94 -6.77 -11.67 -6.18
N GLU A 95 -5.98 -11.59 -7.25
CA GLU A 95 -5.44 -12.78 -7.94
C GLU A 95 -4.67 -13.71 -6.99
N LEU A 96 -3.88 -13.13 -6.08
CA LEU A 96 -3.12 -13.88 -5.08
C LEU A 96 -4.02 -14.48 -4.00
N ILE A 97 -5.06 -13.76 -3.55
CA ILE A 97 -6.07 -14.29 -2.62
C ILE A 97 -6.76 -15.51 -3.22
N THR A 98 -7.24 -15.43 -4.47
CA THR A 98 -7.90 -16.55 -5.16
C THR A 98 -6.97 -17.76 -5.22
N ARG A 99 -5.69 -17.53 -5.57
CA ARG A 99 -4.71 -18.59 -5.77
C ARG A 99 -4.26 -19.26 -4.47
N TYR A 100 -4.14 -18.50 -3.39
CA TYR A 100 -3.54 -18.95 -2.13
C TYR A 100 -4.52 -18.93 -0.95
N LYS A 101 -5.82 -19.01 -1.22
CA LYS A 101 -6.89 -19.01 -0.20
C LYS A 101 -6.61 -20.07 0.87
N GLN A 102 -6.72 -19.67 2.15
CA GLN A 102 -6.46 -20.53 3.32
C GLN A 102 -5.07 -21.20 3.35
N SER A 103 -4.13 -20.73 2.51
CA SER A 103 -2.77 -21.24 2.49
C SER A 103 -1.89 -20.42 3.41
N SER A 104 -0.91 -21.08 4.03
CA SER A 104 0.14 -20.39 4.79
C SER A 104 1.12 -19.75 3.81
N MET A 105 1.23 -18.42 3.83
CA MET A 105 2.09 -17.62 2.97
C MET A 105 3.11 -16.85 3.79
N PHE A 106 4.17 -16.38 3.11
CA PHE A 106 5.18 -15.56 3.74
C PHE A 106 4.60 -14.21 4.17
N ASP A 107 4.81 -13.83 5.44
CA ASP A 107 4.44 -12.50 5.91
C ASP A 107 5.53 -11.48 5.50
N VAL A 108 5.22 -10.73 4.43
CA VAL A 108 6.13 -9.70 3.89
C VAL A 108 6.31 -8.49 4.81
N SER A 109 5.50 -8.33 5.87
CA SER A 109 5.59 -7.15 6.75
C SER A 109 6.99 -7.01 7.38
N ILE A 110 7.66 -8.13 7.66
CA ILE A 110 9.04 -8.13 8.19
C ILE A 110 10.04 -7.48 7.23
N LEU A 111 9.70 -7.43 5.93
CA LEU A 111 10.54 -6.81 4.91
C LEU A 111 10.32 -5.31 4.76
N GLN A 112 9.37 -4.71 5.48
CA GLN A 112 9.06 -3.28 5.37
C GLN A 112 10.27 -2.35 5.50
N PRO A 113 11.15 -2.45 6.54
CA PRO A 113 12.28 -1.53 6.66
C PRO A 113 13.25 -1.65 5.47
N TYR A 114 13.43 -2.89 4.99
CA TYR A 114 14.29 -3.21 3.86
C TYR A 114 13.70 -2.74 2.53
N TYR A 115 12.39 -2.91 2.34
CA TYR A 115 11.68 -2.42 1.17
C TYR A 115 11.69 -0.89 1.12
N GLY A 116 11.42 -0.22 2.24
CA GLY A 116 11.47 1.24 2.35
C GLY A 116 12.84 1.80 1.99
N SER A 117 13.91 1.26 2.58
CA SER A 117 15.29 1.66 2.27
C SER A 117 15.65 1.42 0.80
N THR A 118 15.17 0.31 0.22
CA THR A 118 15.39 -0.01 -1.20
C THR A 118 14.69 1.00 -2.11
N ILE A 119 13.45 1.38 -1.79
CA ILE A 119 12.70 2.40 -2.53
C ILE A 119 13.39 3.76 -2.41
N GLU A 120 13.84 4.13 -1.22
CA GLU A 120 14.56 5.39 -0.99
C GLU A 120 15.84 5.48 -1.83
N LEU A 121 16.62 4.38 -1.88
CA LEU A 121 17.83 4.33 -2.70
C LEU A 121 17.50 4.38 -4.20
N ALA A 122 16.43 3.69 -4.63
CA ALA A 122 15.96 3.76 -6.01
C ALA A 122 15.48 5.15 -6.42
N VAL A 123 14.81 5.88 -5.50
CA VAL A 123 14.42 7.28 -5.69
C VAL A 123 15.64 8.16 -5.79
N PHE A 124 16.66 7.95 -4.94
CA PHE A 124 17.92 8.68 -5.01
C PHE A 124 18.59 8.49 -6.38
N PHE A 125 18.75 7.26 -6.86
CA PHE A 125 19.32 7.00 -8.20
C PHE A 125 18.49 7.64 -9.31
N ALA A 126 17.17 7.59 -9.20
CA ALA A 126 16.31 8.21 -10.20
C ALA A 126 16.45 9.73 -10.28
N ARG A 127 16.73 10.40 -9.15
CA ARG A 127 16.86 11.87 -9.09
C ARG A 127 18.26 12.36 -9.37
N GLU A 128 19.26 11.72 -8.77
CA GLU A 128 20.61 12.26 -8.65
C GLU A 128 21.60 11.61 -9.65
N CYS A 129 21.21 10.53 -10.34
CA CYS A 129 22.08 9.81 -11.29
C CYS A 129 21.47 9.83 -12.70
N PRO A 130 21.78 10.84 -13.53
CA PRO A 130 21.20 10.97 -14.86
C PRO A 130 21.43 9.79 -15.81
N GLU A 131 22.50 9.04 -15.58
CA GLU A 131 22.93 7.87 -16.35
C GLU A 131 21.87 6.75 -16.35
N PHE A 132 20.98 6.74 -15.36
CA PHE A 132 19.87 5.79 -15.29
C PHE A 132 18.68 6.15 -16.18
N GLY A 133 18.57 7.41 -16.64
CA GLY A 133 17.44 7.85 -17.46
C GLY A 133 16.08 7.80 -16.74
N LEU A 134 16.06 7.96 -15.42
CA LEU A 134 14.88 7.83 -14.56
C LEU A 134 14.41 9.15 -13.93
N GLN A 135 14.93 10.30 -14.37
CA GLN A 135 14.71 11.63 -13.77
C GLN A 135 13.23 12.03 -13.73
N ASN A 136 12.42 11.55 -14.67
CA ASN A 136 10.97 11.84 -14.70
C ASN A 136 10.13 10.79 -13.96
N LYS A 137 10.76 9.77 -13.36
CA LYS A 137 10.09 8.60 -12.76
C LYS A 137 10.22 8.53 -11.24
N TYR A 138 11.02 9.39 -10.61
CA TYR A 138 11.26 9.33 -9.15
C TYR A 138 9.99 9.38 -8.31
N HIS A 139 9.01 10.22 -8.69
CA HIS A 139 7.71 10.28 -8.01
C HIS A 139 6.97 8.94 -8.10
N ALA A 140 6.94 8.32 -9.29
CA ALA A 140 6.30 7.02 -9.47
C ALA A 140 7.03 5.90 -8.71
N ILE A 141 8.37 5.92 -8.71
CA ILE A 141 9.21 4.96 -7.96
C ILE A 141 8.97 5.06 -6.45
N ARG A 142 8.82 6.27 -5.91
CA ARG A 142 8.48 6.50 -4.50
C ARG A 142 7.18 5.80 -4.09
N TRP A 143 6.25 5.65 -5.03
CA TRP A 143 4.98 4.95 -4.85
C TRP A 143 5.01 3.49 -5.32
N GLY A 144 6.19 2.89 -5.50
CA GLY A 144 6.36 1.46 -5.77
C GLY A 144 6.38 1.08 -7.25
N ALA A 145 6.28 2.01 -8.20
CA ALA A 145 6.32 1.75 -9.64
C ALA A 145 7.75 1.53 -10.19
N SER A 146 8.63 0.91 -9.40
CA SER A 146 10.03 0.64 -9.76
C SER A 146 10.17 -0.66 -10.55
N SER A 147 11.20 -0.76 -11.39
CA SER A 147 11.49 -2.01 -12.09
C SER A 147 12.08 -3.05 -11.14
N ASN A 148 11.77 -4.33 -11.39
CA ASN A 148 12.32 -5.44 -10.60
C ASN A 148 13.86 -5.43 -10.57
N ALA A 149 14.50 -5.07 -11.68
CA ALA A 149 15.95 -4.99 -11.78
C ALA A 149 16.53 -3.89 -10.90
N LEU A 150 15.93 -2.68 -10.92
CA LEU A 150 16.39 -1.57 -10.08
C LEU A 150 16.23 -1.89 -8.59
N LEU A 151 15.10 -2.48 -8.20
CA LEU A 151 14.88 -2.90 -6.81
C LEU A 151 15.86 -3.99 -6.37
N ALA A 152 16.09 -5.01 -7.20
CA ALA A 152 17.06 -6.05 -6.89
C ALA A 152 18.48 -5.49 -6.74
N PHE A 153 18.86 -4.54 -7.61
CA PHE A 153 20.16 -3.88 -7.55
C PHE A 153 20.31 -3.01 -6.29
N CYS A 154 19.33 -2.16 -5.99
CA CYS A 154 19.33 -1.34 -4.77
C CYS A 154 19.38 -2.20 -3.50
N ALA A 155 18.60 -3.29 -3.46
CA ALA A 155 18.60 -4.23 -2.35
C ALA A 155 19.97 -4.90 -2.16
N LEU A 156 20.65 -5.25 -3.27
CA LEU A 156 22.00 -5.83 -3.22
C LEU A 156 23.02 -4.83 -2.65
N LEU A 157 23.01 -3.59 -3.13
CA LEU A 157 23.90 -2.54 -2.60
C LEU A 157 23.69 -2.31 -1.11
N LEU A 158 22.42 -2.24 -0.67
CA LEU A 158 22.10 -2.12 0.74
C LEU A 158 22.55 -3.35 1.52
N TYR A 159 22.25 -4.55 1.04
CA TYR A 159 22.63 -5.79 1.72
C TYR A 159 24.14 -5.89 1.97
N VAL A 160 24.97 -5.68 0.95
CA VAL A 160 26.44 -5.78 1.08
C VAL A 160 27.05 -4.68 1.94
N THR A 161 26.32 -3.57 2.10
CA THR A 161 26.70 -2.46 2.97
C THR A 161 26.03 -2.52 4.34
N GLN A 162 25.45 -3.68 4.70
CA GLN A 162 24.75 -3.91 5.97
C GLN A 162 23.61 -2.90 6.21
N TRP A 163 22.89 -2.58 5.14
CA TRP A 163 21.76 -1.65 5.10
C TRP A 163 22.12 -0.21 5.50
N LYS A 164 23.38 0.20 5.32
CA LYS A 164 23.83 1.58 5.54
C LYS A 164 23.68 2.40 4.27
N PHE A 165 22.76 3.36 4.29
CA PHE A 165 22.34 4.11 3.10
C PHE A 165 23.50 4.86 2.41
N GLU A 166 24.28 5.61 3.20
CA GLU A 166 25.42 6.40 2.71
C GLU A 166 26.51 5.50 2.14
N SER A 167 26.71 4.32 2.74
CA SER A 167 27.66 3.32 2.25
C SER A 167 27.20 2.72 0.93
N ALA A 168 25.90 2.50 0.74
CA ALA A 168 25.33 2.02 -0.53
C ALA A 168 25.50 3.06 -1.65
N ILE A 169 25.32 4.35 -1.35
CA ILE A 169 25.59 5.45 -2.29
C ILE A 169 27.08 5.49 -2.65
N ALA A 170 27.98 5.42 -1.66
CA ALA A 170 29.42 5.41 -1.93
C ALA A 170 29.84 4.21 -2.79
N LEU A 171 29.29 3.03 -2.51
CA LEU A 171 29.52 1.84 -3.32
C LEU A 171 29.00 2.02 -4.76
N MET A 172 27.86 2.70 -4.94
CA MET A 172 27.35 3.02 -6.26
C MET A 172 28.30 3.94 -7.03
N GLY A 173 28.78 5.01 -6.39
CA GLY A 173 29.76 5.92 -7.00
C GLY A 173 31.03 5.18 -7.45
N ALA A 174 31.51 4.23 -6.64
CA ALA A 174 32.65 3.39 -7.00
C ALA A 174 32.35 2.46 -8.20
N ILE A 175 31.13 1.93 -8.32
CA ILE A 175 30.71 1.11 -9.47
C ILE A 175 30.64 1.96 -10.75
N MET A 176 30.09 3.17 -10.68
CA MET A 176 29.99 4.06 -11.84
C MET A 176 31.36 4.50 -12.38
N GLN A 177 32.38 4.54 -11.52
CA GLN A 177 33.77 4.86 -11.90
C GLN A 177 34.59 3.61 -12.27
N SER A 178 34.03 2.41 -12.13
CA SER A 178 34.76 1.18 -12.40
C SER A 178 34.89 0.93 -13.92
N PRO A 179 35.99 0.34 -14.38
CA PRO A 179 36.13 -0.06 -15.78
C PRO A 179 35.08 -1.12 -16.13
N GLU A 180 34.81 -1.28 -17.43
CA GLU A 180 33.85 -2.28 -17.90
C GLU A 180 34.16 -3.68 -17.34
N PRO A 181 33.12 -4.43 -16.93
CA PRO A 181 33.31 -5.77 -16.38
C PRO A 181 33.94 -6.69 -17.43
N LYS A 182 35.01 -7.38 -17.03
CA LYS A 182 35.72 -8.35 -17.88
C LYS A 182 34.88 -9.57 -18.24
N ASP A 183 33.82 -9.84 -17.47
CA ASP A 183 32.88 -10.94 -17.68
C ASP A 183 31.44 -10.42 -17.57
N LEU A 184 30.75 -10.33 -18.71
CA LEU A 184 29.35 -9.90 -18.80
C LEU A 184 28.35 -10.97 -18.35
N LEU A 185 28.79 -12.23 -18.20
CA LEU A 185 27.98 -13.35 -17.70
C LEU A 185 28.10 -13.52 -16.18
N ALA A 186 28.95 -12.72 -15.52
CA ALA A 186 29.26 -12.82 -14.10
C ALA A 186 28.08 -12.49 -13.16
N GLY A 187 26.84 -12.28 -13.63
CA GLY A 187 25.70 -12.22 -12.72
C GLY A 187 24.31 -12.13 -13.31
N ASN A 188 23.54 -13.22 -13.15
CA ASN A 188 22.07 -13.18 -13.16
C ASN A 188 21.54 -12.53 -11.86
N ILE A 189 21.72 -11.22 -11.71
CA ILE A 189 21.11 -10.41 -10.63
C ILE A 189 19.58 -10.32 -10.82
N ILE A 190 19.12 -10.44 -12.07
CA ILE A 190 17.75 -10.21 -12.52
C ILE A 190 16.76 -11.28 -12.00
N GLY A 191 17.26 -12.46 -11.60
CA GLY A 191 16.44 -13.64 -11.35
C GLY A 191 15.44 -13.59 -10.19
N LEU A 192 15.52 -12.65 -9.25
CA LEU A 192 14.50 -12.52 -8.21
C LEU A 192 14.59 -11.15 -7.52
N ASN A 193 13.70 -10.23 -7.86
CA ASN A 193 13.39 -9.10 -6.99
C ASN A 193 12.93 -9.66 -5.63
N PRO A 194 13.63 -9.38 -4.51
CA PRO A 194 13.24 -9.92 -3.21
C PRO A 194 11.87 -9.41 -2.74
N PHE A 195 11.40 -8.32 -3.34
CA PHE A 195 10.13 -7.65 -3.07
C PHE A 195 9.08 -7.91 -4.15
N HIS A 196 9.20 -9.02 -4.90
CA HIS A 196 8.16 -9.41 -5.87
C HIS A 196 6.79 -9.50 -5.19
N ASP A 197 5.79 -8.84 -5.78
CA ASP A 197 4.44 -8.69 -5.23
C ASP A 197 4.37 -8.13 -3.79
N TYR A 198 5.43 -7.47 -3.29
CA TYR A 198 5.49 -7.00 -1.91
C TYR A 198 4.26 -6.17 -1.49
N ALA A 199 3.88 -5.18 -2.30
CA ALA A 199 2.76 -4.30 -2.00
C ALA A 199 1.42 -5.07 -1.94
N ALA A 200 1.23 -6.04 -2.84
CA ALA A 200 0.03 -6.87 -2.87
C ALA A 200 -0.01 -7.81 -1.66
N TRP A 201 1.08 -8.50 -1.34
CA TRP A 201 1.17 -9.35 -0.16
C TRP A 201 1.00 -8.58 1.15
N LYS A 202 1.53 -7.35 1.22
CA LYS A 202 1.36 -6.48 2.38
C LYS A 202 -0.11 -6.09 2.54
N LEU A 203 -0.78 -5.71 1.44
CA LEU A 203 -2.21 -5.44 1.45
C LEU A 203 -3.03 -6.65 1.91
N ILE A 204 -2.73 -7.86 1.42
CA ILE A 204 -3.43 -9.09 1.83
C ILE A 204 -3.25 -9.36 3.32
N ARG A 205 -2.01 -9.24 3.81
CA ARG A 205 -1.70 -9.46 5.23
C ARG A 205 -2.42 -8.45 6.11
N ASP A 206 -2.32 -7.16 5.78
CA ASP A 206 -2.97 -6.11 6.56
C ASP A 206 -4.51 -6.25 6.46
N ALA A 207 -5.07 -6.54 5.28
CA ALA A 207 -6.49 -6.81 5.13
C ALA A 207 -6.95 -8.05 5.92
N SER A 208 -6.12 -9.09 6.03
CA SER A 208 -6.40 -10.28 6.86
C SER A 208 -6.41 -9.95 8.35
N ASP A 209 -5.52 -9.06 8.81
CA ASP A 209 -5.48 -8.61 10.21
C ASP A 209 -6.72 -7.79 10.59
N ILE A 210 -7.22 -6.94 9.68
CA ILE A 210 -8.35 -6.07 10.00
C ILE A 210 -9.72 -6.68 9.62
N SER A 211 -9.79 -7.62 8.67
CA SER A 211 -11.07 -8.30 8.32
C SER A 211 -11.71 -9.02 9.51
N VAL A 212 -10.89 -9.55 10.44
CA VAL A 212 -11.34 -10.14 11.71
C VAL A 212 -12.12 -9.13 12.57
N LYS A 213 -11.79 -7.84 12.46
CA LYS A 213 -12.44 -6.74 13.19
C LYS A 213 -13.66 -6.16 12.45
N TRP A 214 -13.85 -6.50 11.18
CA TRP A 214 -14.79 -5.81 10.28
C TRP A 214 -16.04 -6.59 9.92
N SER A 215 -16.28 -7.77 10.51
CA SER A 215 -17.42 -8.64 10.18
C SER A 215 -18.81 -8.03 10.36
N VAL A 216 -18.92 -6.76 10.80
CA VAL A 216 -20.17 -6.09 11.19
C VAL A 216 -20.38 -4.74 10.46
N LEU A 217 -19.49 -4.30 9.58
CA LEU A 217 -19.60 -2.96 8.98
C LEU A 217 -20.34 -2.95 7.63
N PRO A 218 -21.26 -2.00 7.40
CA PRO A 218 -21.96 -1.87 6.13
C PRO A 218 -20.99 -1.50 5.01
N THR A 219 -21.33 -1.87 3.78
CA THR A 219 -20.66 -1.35 2.58
C THR A 219 -20.78 0.17 2.52
N TYR A 220 -19.91 0.82 1.75
CA TYR A 220 -19.98 2.28 1.60
C TYR A 220 -21.36 2.72 1.12
N LYS A 221 -21.96 2.00 0.17
CA LYS A 221 -23.31 2.33 -0.31
C LYS A 221 -24.35 2.21 0.81
N GLU A 222 -24.40 1.08 1.49
CA GLU A 222 -25.37 0.82 2.57
C GLU A 222 -25.23 1.82 3.72
N GLY A 223 -24.01 2.13 4.13
CA GLY A 223 -23.75 3.07 5.22
C GLY A 223 -24.26 4.48 4.92
N ILE A 224 -24.16 4.92 3.66
CA ILE A 224 -24.65 6.24 3.29
C ILE A 224 -26.15 6.24 3.06
N ASP A 225 -26.70 5.18 2.46
CA ASP A 225 -28.14 5.06 2.26
C ASP A 225 -28.86 5.03 3.63
N ALA A 226 -28.31 4.32 4.62
CA ALA A 226 -28.78 4.35 6.00
C ALA A 226 -28.64 5.75 6.64
N SER A 227 -27.53 6.43 6.40
CA SER A 227 -27.32 7.80 6.89
C SER A 227 -28.34 8.79 6.28
N GLU A 228 -28.65 8.66 4.99
CA GLU A 228 -29.64 9.52 4.33
C GLU A 228 -31.04 9.30 4.90
N VAL A 229 -31.44 8.03 5.10
CA VAL A 229 -32.72 7.69 5.74
C VAL A 229 -32.81 8.30 7.13
N ALA A 230 -31.76 8.19 7.94
CA ALA A 230 -31.72 8.76 9.29
C ALA A 230 -31.85 10.30 9.28
N LEU A 231 -31.16 10.99 8.37
CA LEU A 231 -31.23 12.45 8.24
C LEU A 231 -32.63 12.94 7.84
N ARG A 232 -33.28 12.22 6.90
CA ARG A 232 -34.65 12.53 6.48
C ARG A 232 -35.65 12.31 7.61
N GLU A 233 -35.45 11.27 8.41
CA GLU A 233 -36.28 11.01 9.58
C GLU A 233 -36.11 12.08 10.67
N GLU A 234 -34.88 12.52 10.95
CA GLU A 234 -34.63 13.65 11.85
C GLU A 234 -35.32 14.94 11.40
N HIS A 235 -35.28 15.22 10.10
CA HIS A 235 -36.02 16.33 9.51
C HIS A 235 -37.53 16.19 9.69
N ARG A 236 -38.08 14.99 9.42
CA ARG A 236 -39.51 14.71 9.60
C ARG A 236 -39.95 14.91 11.05
N LEU A 237 -39.17 14.40 12.01
CA LEU A 237 -39.44 14.55 13.44
C LEU A 237 -39.35 16.02 13.87
N TRP A 238 -38.33 16.75 13.40
CA TRP A 238 -38.22 18.18 13.64
C TRP A 238 -39.44 18.95 13.12
N LYS A 239 -39.96 18.63 11.93
CA LYS A 239 -41.20 19.26 11.43
C LYS A 239 -42.39 19.07 12.35
N LEU A 240 -42.52 17.88 12.94
CA LEU A 240 -43.61 17.58 13.87
C LEU A 240 -43.51 18.39 15.17
N THR A 241 -42.32 18.84 15.56
CA THR A 241 -42.15 19.71 16.75
C THR A 241 -42.36 21.19 16.47
N GLN A 242 -42.56 21.57 15.20
CA GLN A 242 -42.89 22.95 14.80
C GLN A 242 -44.41 23.19 14.65
N ILE A 243 -45.22 22.15 14.86
CA ILE A 243 -46.70 22.19 14.87
C ILE A 243 -47.17 22.30 16.31
#